data_AF-A0A1B6L3L3-F1
#
_entry.id   AF-A0A1B6L3L3-F1
#
_cell.length_a   1.000
_cell.length_b   1.000
_cell.length_c   1.000
_cell.angle_alpha   90.00
_cell.angle_beta   90.00
_cell.angle_gamma   90.00
#
_symmetry.space_group_name_H-M   'P 1'
#
loop_
_entity.id
_entity.type
_entity.pdbx_description
1 polymer ?
#
loop_
_entity_poly.entity_id
_entity_poly.type
_entity_poly.pdbx_seq_one_letter_code
_entity_poly.pdbx_strand_id
1 'polypeptide(L)'
;STNPSSSGRPCPSPLVQWKPCPAVPCYTWQTGPWSDCQLHGAMCGHGVRNRNVTCVRGGDNTTVEAWHCSGSANRKPVSWETCHIPCDSDCQLSEWSHWSHCHGDCLKDTTGYATRSRAVLRPPQSNGGEPCPEALWE
;
A
#
# COMPACT_ATOMS: atom_id res chain seq x y z
N SER A 1 -47.63 -3.86 18.19
CA SER A 1 -48.49 -3.47 17.07
C SER A 1 -49.73 -2.82 17.64
N THR A 2 -49.87 -1.50 17.52
CA THR A 2 -51.01 -0.77 18.09
C THR A 2 -52.00 -0.51 16.97
N ASN A 3 -53.19 -1.10 17.04
CA ASN A 3 -54.27 -0.88 16.08
C ASN A 3 -54.73 0.60 16.11
N PRO A 4 -55.07 1.21 14.96
CA PRO A 4 -55.65 2.55 14.95
C PRO A 4 -57.07 2.52 15.53
N SER A 5 -57.47 3.62 16.17
CA SER A 5 -58.82 3.83 16.74
C SER A 5 -59.92 3.80 15.66
N SER A 6 -61.16 3.48 16.06
CA SER A 6 -62.32 3.08 15.24
C SER A 6 -62.86 4.11 14.21
N SER A 7 -62.21 5.25 14.05
CA SER A 7 -62.50 6.27 13.03
C SER A 7 -61.27 6.75 12.25
N GLY A 8 -60.10 6.13 12.46
CA GLY A 8 -58.86 6.44 11.77
C GLY A 8 -58.76 5.75 10.41
N ARG A 9 -58.28 6.48 9.38
CA ARG A 9 -57.93 5.86 8.09
C ARG A 9 -56.84 4.81 8.32
N PRO A 10 -56.91 3.63 7.68
CA PRO A 10 -55.85 2.64 7.79
C PRO A 10 -54.53 3.27 7.35
N CYS A 11 -53.47 3.04 8.11
CA CYS A 11 -52.14 3.50 7.74
C CYS A 11 -51.85 3.02 6.31
N PRO A 12 -51.33 3.89 5.42
CA PRO A 12 -50.92 3.45 4.11
C PRO A 12 -49.88 2.32 4.24
N SER A 13 -49.88 1.41 3.26
CA SER A 13 -48.90 0.32 3.12
C SER A 13 -47.47 0.79 3.44
N PRO A 14 -46.57 -0.10 3.92
CA PRO A 14 -45.25 0.27 4.39
C PRO A 14 -44.56 1.28 3.46
N LEU A 15 -44.18 2.43 4.02
CA LEU A 15 -43.49 3.48 3.28
C LEU A 15 -42.05 3.06 3.02
N VAL A 16 -41.72 2.81 1.75
CA VAL A 16 -40.37 2.46 1.32
C VAL A 16 -39.67 3.71 0.79
N GLN A 17 -38.49 4.01 1.33
CA GLN A 17 -37.59 5.06 0.83
C GLN A 17 -36.29 4.43 0.34
N TRP A 18 -35.77 4.88 -0.79
CA TRP A 18 -34.49 4.43 -1.34
C TRP A 18 -33.57 5.61 -1.61
N LYS A 19 -32.25 5.35 -1.57
CA LYS A 19 -31.20 6.29 -1.98
C LYS A 19 -30.11 5.55 -2.76
N PRO A 20 -29.43 6.19 -3.73
CA PRO A 20 -28.30 5.58 -4.41
C PRO A 20 -27.14 5.26 -3.44
N CYS A 21 -26.40 4.20 -3.75
CA CYS A 21 -25.12 3.87 -3.12
C CYS A 21 -24.05 3.60 -4.22
N PRO A 22 -22.74 3.74 -3.91
CA PRO A 22 -21.70 3.34 -4.84
C PRO A 22 -21.84 1.86 -5.21
N ALA A 23 -21.85 1.56 -6.51
CA ALA A 23 -21.87 0.18 -6.98
C ALA A 23 -20.55 -0.51 -6.66
N VAL A 24 -20.61 -1.75 -6.16
CA VAL A 24 -19.42 -2.59 -6.02
C VAL A 24 -18.92 -2.91 -7.44
N PRO A 25 -17.62 -2.71 -7.74
CA PRO A 25 -17.11 -2.99 -9.07
C PRO A 25 -17.26 -4.47 -9.43
N CYS A 26 -17.80 -4.75 -10.62
CA CYS A 26 -18.00 -6.12 -11.11
C CYS A 26 -16.68 -6.86 -11.36
N TYR A 27 -15.59 -6.13 -11.58
CA TYR A 27 -14.26 -6.68 -11.82
C TYR A 27 -13.23 -5.87 -11.06
N THR A 28 -12.28 -6.55 -10.43
CA THR A 28 -11.19 -5.91 -9.70
C THR A 28 -9.87 -6.62 -9.93
N TRP A 29 -8.78 -5.85 -9.90
CA TRP A 29 -7.45 -6.43 -9.86
C TRP A 29 -7.19 -7.07 -8.50
N GLN A 30 -6.62 -8.27 -8.52
CA GLN A 30 -6.08 -8.95 -7.35
C GLN A 30 -4.60 -9.23 -7.55
N THR A 31 -3.84 -9.11 -6.46
CA THR A 31 -2.41 -9.35 -6.44
C THR A 31 -2.10 -10.53 -5.54
N GLY A 32 -1.27 -11.44 -6.03
CA GLY A 32 -0.63 -12.46 -5.20
C GLY A 32 0.51 -11.88 -4.35
N PRO A 33 1.13 -12.73 -3.50
CA PRO A 33 2.35 -12.36 -2.79
C PRO A 33 3.49 -12.09 -3.78
N TRP A 34 4.45 -11.28 -3.34
CA TRP A 34 5.73 -11.14 -4.05
C TRP A 34 6.53 -12.43 -3.95
N SER A 35 7.21 -12.79 -5.04
CA SER A 35 8.24 -13.81 -5.03
C SER A 35 9.43 -13.39 -4.17
N ASP A 36 10.31 -14.34 -3.90
CA ASP A 36 11.65 -14.02 -3.41
C ASP A 36 12.38 -13.10 -4.38
N CYS A 37 13.35 -12.36 -3.85
CA CYS A 37 14.17 -11.45 -4.63
C CYS A 37 15.14 -12.25 -5.50
N GLN A 38 14.97 -12.19 -6.82
CA GLN A 38 15.81 -12.90 -7.76
C GLN A 38 17.04 -12.06 -8.11
N LEU A 39 18.23 -12.61 -7.82
CA LEU A 39 19.53 -12.00 -8.10
C LEU A 39 20.16 -12.65 -9.35
N HIS A 40 20.81 -11.86 -10.20
CA HIS A 40 21.51 -12.36 -11.38
C HIS A 40 22.95 -12.77 -11.04
N GLY A 41 23.14 -14.01 -10.60
CA GLY A 41 24.48 -14.58 -10.36
C GLY A 41 25.18 -14.09 -9.09
N ALA A 42 24.49 -13.36 -8.22
CA ALA A 42 24.96 -12.90 -6.92
C ALA A 42 24.15 -13.54 -5.79
N MET A 43 24.76 -13.66 -4.59
CA MET A 43 24.07 -14.16 -3.39
C MET A 43 23.36 -13.06 -2.60
N CYS A 44 23.73 -11.81 -2.85
CA CYS A 44 23.18 -10.61 -2.23
C CYS A 44 23.28 -9.42 -3.22
N GLY A 45 22.68 -8.29 -2.89
CA GLY A 45 22.62 -7.08 -3.70
C GLY A 45 21.24 -6.83 -4.30
N HIS A 46 21.22 -6.06 -5.40
CA HIS A 46 19.99 -5.69 -6.10
C HIS A 46 19.45 -6.81 -6.98
N GLY A 47 18.12 -6.96 -6.97
CA GLY A 47 17.40 -7.94 -7.77
C GLY A 47 16.02 -7.46 -8.18
N VAL A 48 15.26 -8.40 -8.73
CA VAL A 48 13.87 -8.18 -9.11
C VAL A 48 13.00 -9.25 -8.47
N ARG A 49 11.84 -8.84 -7.96
CA ARG A 49 10.78 -9.77 -7.55
C ARG A 49 9.52 -9.54 -8.35
N ASN A 50 8.75 -10.59 -8.53
CA ASN A 50 7.53 -10.60 -9.33
C ASN A 50 6.34 -11.02 -8.49
N ARG A 51 5.14 -10.61 -8.89
CA ARG A 51 3.89 -11.12 -8.32
C ARG A 51 2.86 -11.32 -9.41
N ASN A 52 1.94 -12.24 -9.15
CA ASN A 52 0.78 -12.40 -10.02
C ASN A 52 -0.19 -11.24 -9.85
N VAL A 53 -0.67 -10.72 -10.98
CA VAL A 53 -1.70 -9.68 -11.03
C VAL A 53 -2.81 -10.17 -11.95
N THR A 54 -3.93 -10.56 -11.38
CA THR A 54 -5.07 -11.16 -12.08
C THR A 54 -6.30 -10.26 -12.00
N CYS A 55 -7.12 -10.29 -13.04
CA CYS A 55 -8.44 -9.68 -13.01
C CYS A 55 -9.43 -10.72 -12.49
N VAL A 56 -10.24 -10.38 -11.49
CA VAL A 56 -11.26 -11.28 -10.97
C VAL A 56 -12.65 -10.67 -11.04
N ARG A 57 -13.66 -11.50 -11.23
CA ARG A 57 -15.07 -11.10 -11.14
C ARG A 57 -15.51 -11.03 -9.67
N GLY A 58 -16.18 -9.94 -9.31
CA GLY A 58 -16.81 -9.77 -8.01
C GLY A 58 -17.96 -10.77 -7.81
N GLY A 59 -18.01 -11.37 -6.63
CA GLY A 59 -19.01 -12.37 -6.25
C GLY A 59 -18.44 -13.78 -6.09
N ASP A 60 -17.81 -14.32 -7.15
CA ASP A 60 -17.26 -15.68 -7.18
C ASP A 60 -15.72 -15.73 -7.18
N ASN A 61 -15.06 -14.57 -7.26
CA ASN A 61 -13.61 -14.41 -7.32
C ASN A 61 -12.94 -15.17 -8.48
N THR A 62 -13.70 -15.44 -9.54
CA THR A 62 -13.20 -16.16 -10.71
C THR A 62 -12.20 -15.31 -11.49
N THR A 63 -11.07 -15.90 -11.87
CA THR A 63 -10.07 -15.22 -12.71
C THR A 63 -10.60 -15.10 -14.12
N VAL A 64 -10.60 -13.87 -14.64
CA VAL A 64 -11.08 -13.53 -15.98
C VAL A 64 -10.01 -12.79 -16.76
N GLU A 65 -10.25 -12.58 -18.05
CA GLU A 65 -9.32 -11.86 -18.91
C GLU A 65 -9.12 -10.40 -18.45
N ALA A 66 -7.89 -9.93 -18.58
CA ALA A 66 -7.43 -8.61 -18.11
C ALA A 66 -8.28 -7.42 -18.58
N TRP A 67 -8.87 -7.50 -19.78
CA TRP A 67 -9.65 -6.41 -20.37
C TRP A 67 -10.90 -6.04 -19.56
N HIS A 68 -11.46 -6.99 -18.80
CA HIS A 68 -12.60 -6.73 -17.92
C HIS A 68 -12.24 -5.72 -16.80
N CYS A 69 -10.98 -5.71 -16.36
CA CYS A 69 -10.48 -4.76 -15.36
C CYS A 69 -9.83 -3.53 -16.00
N SER A 70 -9.59 -3.49 -17.32
CA SER A 70 -8.97 -2.36 -18.01
C SER A 70 -9.81 -1.08 -17.97
N GLY A 71 -11.13 -1.20 -17.89
CA GLY A 71 -12.05 -0.08 -17.69
C GLY A 71 -12.45 0.17 -16.23
N SER A 72 -11.90 -0.59 -15.28
CA SER A 72 -12.18 -0.39 -13.86
C SER A 72 -11.49 0.90 -13.36
N ALA A 73 -12.08 1.55 -12.35
CA ALA A 73 -11.50 2.76 -11.74
C ALA A 73 -10.10 2.49 -11.14
N ASN A 74 -9.77 1.23 -10.85
CA ASN A 74 -8.49 0.85 -10.27
C ASN A 74 -7.48 0.54 -11.36
N ARG A 75 -6.35 1.27 -11.33
CA ARG A 75 -5.21 1.00 -12.22
C ARG A 75 -4.66 -0.40 -11.96
N LYS A 76 -4.25 -1.08 -13.04
CA LYS A 76 -3.55 -2.37 -12.95
C LYS A 76 -2.32 -2.24 -12.04
N PRO A 77 -2.22 -3.03 -10.96
CA PRO A 77 -1.03 -3.04 -10.10
C PRO A 77 0.23 -3.46 -10.87
N VAL A 78 1.39 -2.95 -10.44
CA VAL A 78 2.68 -3.36 -11.01
C VAL A 78 2.96 -4.81 -10.64
N SER A 79 3.41 -5.61 -11.61
CA SER A 79 3.70 -7.04 -11.46
C SER A 79 5.15 -7.35 -11.09
N TRP A 80 6.03 -6.35 -11.10
CA TRP A 80 7.44 -6.47 -10.80
C TRP A 80 7.93 -5.25 -10.02
N GLU A 81 8.95 -5.43 -9.20
CA GLU A 81 9.65 -4.33 -8.56
C GLU A 81 11.10 -4.69 -8.23
N THR A 82 11.93 -3.67 -8.03
CA THR A 82 13.29 -3.82 -7.54
C THR A 82 13.29 -4.23 -6.08
N CYS A 83 14.20 -5.12 -5.71
CA CYS A 83 14.41 -5.57 -4.34
C CYS A 83 15.91 -5.58 -4.02
N HIS A 84 16.24 -5.67 -2.73
CA HIS A 84 17.61 -5.67 -2.25
C HIS A 84 17.77 -6.71 -1.14
N ILE A 85 18.77 -7.59 -1.30
CA ILE A 85 19.22 -8.52 -0.27
C ILE A 85 20.53 -7.97 0.30
N PRO A 86 20.59 -7.55 1.57
CA PRO A 86 21.82 -6.99 2.14
C PRO A 86 23.01 -7.97 2.04
N CYS A 87 24.14 -7.50 1.53
CA CYS A 87 25.41 -8.25 1.57
C CYS A 87 26.09 -8.08 2.93
N ASP A 88 26.92 -9.05 3.32
CA ASP A 88 27.73 -8.96 4.54
C ASP A 88 28.77 -7.83 4.49
N SER A 89 29.22 -7.47 3.30
CA SER A 89 30.15 -6.37 3.04
C SER A 89 29.48 -4.99 3.04
N ASP A 90 28.15 -4.93 2.99
CA ASP A 90 27.42 -3.66 2.90
C ASP A 90 27.44 -2.91 4.23
N CYS A 91 27.30 -1.59 4.13
CA CYS A 91 27.00 -0.80 5.30
C CYS A 91 25.66 -1.24 5.93
N GLN A 92 25.71 -1.65 7.20
CA GLN A 92 24.51 -1.93 7.97
C GLN A 92 24.21 -0.76 8.89
N LEU A 93 22.97 -0.29 8.86
CA LEU A 93 22.46 0.78 9.69
C LEU A 93 21.50 0.20 10.73
N SER A 94 21.37 0.87 11.87
CA SER A 94 20.35 0.53 12.84
C SER A 94 18.96 0.86 12.30
N GLU A 95 17.95 0.34 12.99
CA GLU A 95 16.60 0.90 12.87
C GLU A 95 16.63 2.41 13.11
N TRP A 96 15.71 3.10 12.46
CA TRP A 96 15.49 4.52 12.71
C TRP A 96 15.01 4.74 14.15
N SER A 97 15.48 5.82 14.77
CA SER A 97 14.86 6.32 15.98
C SER A 97 13.41 6.73 15.72
N HIS A 98 12.64 6.91 16.79
CA HIS A 98 11.40 7.65 16.70
C HIS A 98 11.65 9.04 16.13
N TRP A 99 10.66 9.57 15.40
CA TRP A 99 10.64 10.96 14.99
C TRP A 99 10.64 11.87 16.21
N SER A 100 11.43 12.94 16.15
CA SER A 100 11.38 14.03 17.11
C SER A 100 10.01 14.72 17.05
N HIS A 101 9.75 15.57 18.03
CA HIS A 101 8.68 16.56 17.87
C HIS A 101 8.93 17.43 16.63
N CYS A 102 7.83 17.95 16.07
CA CYS A 102 7.90 18.87 14.94
C CYS A 102 8.52 20.20 15.40
N HIS A 103 9.59 20.62 14.73
CA HIS A 103 10.24 21.89 14.94
C HIS A 103 9.75 22.88 13.88
N GLY A 104 9.48 24.11 14.30
CA GLY A 104 9.02 25.18 13.41
C GLY A 104 8.23 26.21 14.19
N ASP A 105 8.34 27.48 13.82
CA ASP A 105 7.58 28.56 14.43
C ASP A 105 6.40 28.90 13.51
N CYS A 106 5.17 28.57 13.91
CA CYS A 106 3.99 28.80 13.07
C CYS A 106 3.72 30.28 12.75
N LEU A 107 4.36 31.21 13.47
CA LEU A 107 4.28 32.64 13.19
C LEU A 107 5.25 33.07 12.09
N LYS A 108 6.28 32.26 11.80
CA LYS A 108 7.35 32.59 10.83
C LYS A 108 7.37 31.63 9.64
N ASP A 109 7.04 30.37 9.87
CA ASP A 109 7.17 29.28 8.93
C ASP A 109 5.80 28.65 8.64
N THR A 110 5.52 28.41 7.36
CA THR A 110 4.34 27.65 6.91
C THR A 110 4.56 26.14 6.99
N THR A 111 5.79 25.70 7.29
CA THR A 111 6.18 24.29 7.28
C THR A 111 7.22 24.05 8.36
N GLY A 112 6.95 23.09 9.24
CA GLY A 112 7.92 22.59 10.22
C GLY A 112 8.60 21.31 9.75
N TYR A 113 9.61 20.87 10.48
CA TYR A 113 10.34 19.63 10.19
C TYR A 113 10.51 18.79 11.45
N ALA A 114 10.41 17.47 11.29
CA ALA A 114 10.80 16.50 12.31
C ALA A 114 12.14 15.89 11.90
N THR A 115 12.90 15.42 12.89
CA THR A 115 14.20 14.77 12.68
C THR A 115 14.18 13.38 13.29
N ARG A 116 14.93 12.45 12.73
CA ARG A 116 15.19 11.12 13.29
C ARG A 116 16.64 10.75 12.99
N SER A 117 17.22 9.85 13.77
CA SER A 117 18.61 9.42 13.60
C SER A 117 18.70 7.89 13.56
N ARG A 118 19.78 7.38 12.97
CA ARG A 118 20.17 5.97 12.98
C ARG A 118 21.69 5.88 13.00
N ALA A 119 22.23 4.81 13.59
CA ALA A 119 23.66 4.60 13.70
C ALA A 119 24.18 3.65 12.62
N VAL A 120 25.46 3.77 12.25
CA VAL A 120 26.16 2.76 11.44
C VAL A 120 26.55 1.60 12.36
N LEU A 121 25.92 0.45 12.16
CA LEU A 121 26.23 -0.79 12.89
C LEU A 121 27.45 -1.50 12.29
N ARG A 122 27.60 -1.44 10.96
CA ARG A 122 28.74 -2.01 10.23
C ARG A 122 29.17 -1.05 9.13
N PRO A 123 30.43 -0.60 9.09
CA PRO A 123 30.93 0.20 7.98
C PRO A 123 31.06 -0.67 6.71
N PRO A 124 30.99 -0.07 5.51
CA PRO A 124 31.19 -0.80 4.27
C PRO A 124 32.62 -1.38 4.23
N GLN A 125 32.77 -2.62 3.79
CA GLN A 125 34.09 -3.22 3.59
C GLN A 125 34.71 -2.72 2.27
N SER A 126 36.04 -2.55 2.24
CA SER A 126 36.81 -2.03 1.10
C SER A 126 36.65 -2.78 -0.22
N ASN A 127 36.00 -3.96 -0.20
CA ASN A 127 35.91 -4.87 -1.33
C ASN A 127 34.64 -4.66 -2.17
N GLY A 128 34.10 -3.44 -2.22
CA GLY A 128 32.98 -3.07 -3.09
C GLY A 128 31.58 -3.23 -2.48
N GLY A 129 31.44 -3.19 -1.15
CA GLY A 129 30.13 -3.08 -0.51
C GLY A 129 29.53 -1.66 -0.67
N GLU A 130 28.21 -1.56 -0.65
CA GLU A 130 27.52 -0.27 -0.79
C GLU A 130 27.80 0.66 0.41
N PRO A 131 28.17 1.93 0.18
CA PRO A 131 28.46 2.88 1.24
C PRO A 131 27.19 3.28 2.03
N CYS A 132 27.38 3.67 3.28
CA CYS A 132 26.28 4.23 4.07
C CYS A 132 25.79 5.53 3.43
N PRO A 133 24.47 5.78 3.33
CA PRO A 133 23.96 7.07 2.89
C PRO A 133 24.38 8.16 3.89
N GLU A 134 24.93 9.28 3.42
CA GLU A 134 25.35 10.39 4.29
C GLU A 134 24.16 11.13 4.92
N ALA A 135 23.11 11.39 4.13
CA ALA A 135 21.88 12.02 4.61
C ALA A 135 20.71 11.59 3.72
N LEU A 136 19.68 10.99 4.32
CA LEU A 136 18.41 10.73 3.65
C LEU A 136 17.44 11.83 4.05
N TRP A 137 17.08 12.69 3.10
CA TRP A 137 15.90 13.54 3.19
C TRP A 137 14.72 12.74 2.62
N GLU A 138 13.58 12.78 3.31
CA GLU A 138 12.29 12.22 2.87
C GLU A 138 11.32 13.35 2.56
#